data_AF-A0AAU5A8Q3-F1
#
_entry.id   AF-A0AAU5A8Q3-F1
#
_cell.length_a   1.000
_cell.length_b   1.000
_cell.length_c   1.000
_cell.angle_alpha   90.00
_cell.angle_beta   90.00
_cell.angle_gamma   90.00
#
_symmetry.space_group_name_H-M   'P 1'
#
loop_
_entity.id
_entity.type
_entity.pdbx_description
1 polymer ?
#
loop_
_entity_poly.entity_id
_entity_poly.type
_entity_poly.pdbx_seq_one_letter_code
_entity_poly.pdbx_strand_id
1 'polypeptide(L)'
;MTLTELDNGLTELALTAEGLKKWETHPWGEVQRMAKSVGPAILEQLTERGLWDGLTPHDQAAVHWAMAEGHSVSRVGKPWLRPDREAPRIQQLHEAADHYGAVCGARWHPRSYGWDRQARSGVEFAARFTTLPDGWREEAMRRALAGQGIASAVADAARLRNILRSVYGIESTDE
;
A
#
# COMPACT_ATOMS: atom_id res chain seq x y z
N MET A 1 -16.76 17.73 -12.69
CA MET A 1 -17.11 16.73 -11.67
C MET A 1 -18.18 17.32 -10.77
N THR A 2 -19.30 16.62 -10.60
CA THR A 2 -20.44 17.05 -9.79
C THR A 2 -20.30 16.58 -8.34
N LEU A 3 -21.02 17.18 -7.40
CA LEU A 3 -21.05 16.72 -5.99
C LEU A 3 -21.50 15.25 -5.89
N THR A 4 -22.43 14.83 -6.76
CA THR A 4 -22.91 13.45 -6.81
C THR A 4 -21.83 12.45 -7.23
N GLU A 5 -20.97 12.80 -8.19
CA GLU A 5 -19.86 11.94 -8.62
C GLU A 5 -18.82 11.75 -7.51
N LEU A 6 -18.50 12.83 -6.80
CA LEU A 6 -17.64 12.82 -5.63
C LEU A 6 -18.19 11.91 -4.51
N ASP A 7 -19.49 11.97 -4.26
CA ASP A 7 -20.14 11.13 -3.24
C ASP A 7 -20.18 9.65 -3.66
N ASN A 8 -20.28 9.36 -4.96
CA ASN A 8 -20.19 7.99 -5.48
C ASN A 8 -18.80 7.39 -5.23
N GLY A 9 -17.72 8.14 -5.48
CA GLY A 9 -16.36 7.65 -5.24
C GLY A 9 -16.08 7.32 -3.78
N LEU A 10 -16.57 8.15 -2.85
CA LEU A 10 -16.50 7.85 -1.40
C LEU A 10 -17.34 6.63 -1.02
N THR A 11 -18.50 6.47 -1.65
CA THR A 11 -19.36 5.30 -1.43
C THR A 11 -18.65 4.02 -1.86
N GLU A 12 -18.00 4.02 -3.03
CA GLU A 12 -17.24 2.87 -3.53
C GLU A 12 -16.03 2.54 -2.65
N LEU A 13 -15.26 3.55 -2.23
CA LEU A 13 -14.11 3.35 -1.34
C LEU A 13 -14.55 2.70 -0.02
N ALA A 14 -15.69 3.12 0.50
CA ALA A 14 -16.17 2.64 1.78
C ALA A 14 -16.87 1.27 1.70
N LEU A 15 -17.54 0.96 0.58
CA LEU A 15 -17.96 -0.41 0.27
C LEU A 15 -16.75 -1.36 0.15
N THR A 16 -15.66 -0.88 -0.46
CA THR A 16 -14.40 -1.62 -0.56
C THR A 16 -13.80 -1.88 0.82
N ALA A 17 -13.76 -0.86 1.68
CA ALA A 17 -13.28 -0.97 3.06
C ALA A 17 -14.06 -2.01 3.87
N GLU A 18 -15.40 -1.96 3.82
CA GLU A 18 -16.27 -2.91 4.52
C GLU A 18 -16.13 -4.34 3.97
N GLY A 19 -15.95 -4.50 2.66
CA GLY A 19 -15.68 -5.81 2.06
C GLY A 19 -14.32 -6.39 2.47
N LEU A 20 -13.28 -5.56 2.57
CA LEU A 20 -11.96 -5.98 3.09
C LEU A 20 -12.00 -6.32 4.57
N LYS A 21 -12.78 -5.59 5.38
CA LYS A 21 -13.01 -5.92 6.79
C LYS A 21 -13.64 -7.32 6.96
N LYS A 22 -14.46 -7.75 6.00
CA LYS A 22 -15.15 -9.04 5.98
C LYS A 22 -14.49 -10.08 5.07
N TRP A 23 -13.22 -9.89 4.69
CA TRP A 23 -12.56 -10.64 3.61
C TRP A 23 -12.66 -12.18 3.74
N GLU A 24 -12.66 -12.72 4.96
CA GLU A 24 -12.77 -14.17 5.23
C GLU A 24 -14.08 -14.77 4.70
N THR A 25 -15.12 -13.95 4.57
CA THR A 25 -16.45 -14.34 4.07
C THR A 25 -16.63 -14.10 2.57
N HIS A 26 -15.68 -13.43 1.92
CA HIS A 26 -15.75 -13.12 0.50
C HIS A 26 -15.00 -14.16 -0.35
N PRO A 27 -15.46 -14.45 -1.58
CA PRO A 27 -14.65 -15.16 -2.55
C PRO A 27 -13.31 -14.43 -2.74
N TRP A 28 -12.20 -15.18 -2.72
CA TRP A 28 -10.85 -14.58 -2.81
C TRP A 28 -10.66 -13.67 -4.03
N GLY A 29 -11.26 -14.00 -5.17
CA GLY A 29 -11.22 -13.13 -6.36
C GLY A 29 -11.89 -11.76 -6.17
N GLU A 30 -12.87 -11.64 -5.27
CA GLU A 30 -13.43 -10.34 -4.86
C GLU A 30 -12.46 -9.59 -3.96
N VAL A 31 -11.87 -10.27 -2.97
CA VAL A 31 -10.85 -9.70 -2.08
C VAL A 31 -9.67 -9.15 -2.89
N GLN A 32 -9.20 -9.88 -3.90
CA GLN A 32 -8.13 -9.42 -4.80
C GLN A 32 -8.52 -8.14 -5.56
N ARG A 33 -9.76 -8.04 -6.06
CA ARG A 33 -10.25 -6.85 -6.75
C ARG A 33 -10.35 -5.66 -5.81
N MET A 34 -10.94 -5.86 -4.63
CA MET A 34 -11.06 -4.84 -3.59
C MET A 34 -9.69 -4.35 -3.14
N ALA A 35 -8.76 -5.26 -2.85
CA ALA A 35 -7.40 -4.90 -2.45
C ALA A 35 -6.69 -4.07 -3.53
N LYS A 36 -6.82 -4.46 -4.80
CA LYS A 36 -6.23 -3.73 -5.93
C LYS A 36 -6.78 -2.31 -6.09
N SER A 37 -8.05 -2.07 -5.77
CA SER A 37 -8.71 -0.78 -5.99
C SER A 37 -8.52 0.24 -4.86
N VAL A 38 -8.22 -0.19 -3.62
CA VAL A 38 -8.11 0.72 -2.46
C VAL A 38 -7.16 1.88 -2.71
N GLY A 39 -5.89 1.60 -3.00
CA GLY A 39 -4.88 2.66 -3.16
C GLY A 39 -5.22 3.67 -4.26
N PRO A 40 -5.55 3.22 -5.49
CA PRO A 40 -6.00 4.11 -6.56
C PRO A 40 -7.23 4.93 -6.19
N ALA A 41 -8.26 4.33 -5.57
CA ALA A 41 -9.47 5.03 -5.18
C ALA A 41 -9.19 6.11 -4.12
N ILE A 42 -8.29 5.84 -3.16
CA ILE A 42 -7.84 6.84 -2.19
C ILE A 42 -7.17 8.03 -2.91
N LEU A 43 -6.21 7.76 -3.79
CA LEU A 43 -5.47 8.80 -4.51
C LEU A 43 -6.40 9.66 -5.38
N GLU A 44 -7.33 9.01 -6.09
CA GLU A 44 -8.35 9.67 -6.90
C GLU A 44 -9.19 10.62 -6.04
N GLN A 45 -9.76 10.14 -4.93
CA GLN A 45 -10.58 10.96 -4.03
C GLN A 45 -9.81 12.13 -3.40
N LEU A 46 -8.53 11.93 -3.03
CA LEU A 46 -7.69 13.01 -2.52
C LEU A 46 -7.38 14.06 -3.60
N THR A 47 -7.12 13.63 -4.84
CA THR A 47 -6.77 14.51 -5.96
C THR A 47 -7.99 15.31 -6.41
N GLU A 48 -9.12 14.65 -6.61
CA GLU A 48 -10.40 15.23 -7.01
C GLU A 48 -10.89 16.32 -6.05
N ARG A 49 -10.50 16.22 -4.78
CA ARG A 49 -10.85 17.18 -3.72
C ARG A 49 -9.78 18.24 -3.46
N GLY A 50 -8.68 18.21 -4.20
CA GLY A 50 -7.55 19.13 -4.01
C GLY A 50 -6.83 18.96 -2.67
N LEU A 51 -6.92 17.78 -2.06
CA LEU A 51 -6.30 17.46 -0.77
C LEU A 51 -4.90 16.87 -0.94
N TRP A 52 -4.63 16.20 -2.06
CA TRP A 52 -3.38 15.46 -2.31
C TRP A 52 -2.12 16.31 -2.09
N ASP A 53 -2.06 17.50 -2.68
CA ASP A 53 -0.88 18.38 -2.58
C ASP A 53 -0.70 19.00 -1.19
N GLY A 54 -1.77 19.02 -0.39
CA GLY A 54 -1.75 19.50 1.00
C GLY A 54 -1.40 18.44 2.03
N LEU A 55 -1.31 17.17 1.62
CA LEU A 55 -0.92 16.08 2.50
C LEU A 55 0.54 16.18 2.89
N THR A 56 0.86 15.65 4.08
CA THR A 56 2.26 15.49 4.47
C THR A 56 2.95 14.48 3.55
N PRO A 57 4.27 14.56 3.32
CA PRO A 57 4.99 13.53 2.57
C PRO A 57 4.81 12.12 3.16
N HIS A 58 4.56 12.04 4.47
CA HIS A 58 4.26 10.81 5.19
C HIS A 58 2.92 10.21 4.76
N ASP A 59 1.87 11.02 4.66
CA ASP A 59 0.57 10.58 4.17
C ASP A 59 0.61 10.22 2.68
N GLN A 60 1.29 11.01 1.84
CA GLN A 60 1.46 10.69 0.43
C GLN A 60 2.16 9.33 0.24
N ALA A 61 3.22 9.08 1.01
CA ALA A 61 3.92 7.79 1.01
C ALA A 61 3.00 6.64 1.44
N ALA A 62 2.12 6.87 2.41
CA ALA A 62 1.20 5.85 2.90
C ALA A 62 0.10 5.51 1.88
N VAL A 63 -0.38 6.47 1.09
CA VAL A 63 -1.28 6.21 -0.05
C VAL A 63 -0.57 5.35 -1.11
N HIS A 64 0.65 5.72 -1.50
CA HIS A 64 1.43 4.92 -2.44
C HIS A 64 1.72 3.50 -1.91
N TRP A 65 1.94 3.37 -0.60
CA TRP A 65 2.06 2.07 0.04
C TRP A 65 0.80 1.23 -0.13
N ALA A 66 -0.37 1.80 0.14
CA ALA A 66 -1.65 1.11 -0.04
C ALA A 66 -1.85 0.65 -1.50
N MET A 67 -1.40 1.42 -2.49
CA MET A 67 -1.41 1.00 -3.90
C MET A 67 -0.52 -0.21 -4.15
N ALA A 68 0.73 -0.18 -3.69
CA ALA A 68 1.68 -1.27 -3.88
C ALA A 68 1.24 -2.54 -3.15
N GLU A 69 0.78 -2.38 -1.92
CA GLU A 69 0.29 -3.46 -1.07
C GLU A 69 -0.97 -4.11 -1.66
N GLY A 70 -1.92 -3.29 -2.10
CA GLY A 70 -3.13 -3.71 -2.80
C GLY A 70 -2.83 -4.50 -4.08
N HIS A 71 -1.87 -4.02 -4.88
CA HIS A 71 -1.40 -4.74 -6.05
C HIS A 71 -0.79 -6.10 -5.68
N SER A 72 0.06 -6.15 -4.66
CA SER A 72 0.72 -7.37 -4.21
C SER A 72 -0.28 -8.42 -3.70
N VAL A 73 -1.25 -8.02 -2.86
CA VAL A 73 -2.36 -8.88 -2.40
C VAL A 73 -3.17 -9.40 -3.59
N SER A 74 -3.46 -8.54 -4.57
CA SER A 74 -4.23 -8.94 -5.77
C SER A 74 -3.56 -10.03 -6.61
N ARG A 75 -2.25 -10.25 -6.47
CA ARG A 75 -1.50 -11.27 -7.22
C ARG A 75 -1.38 -12.61 -6.50
N VAL A 76 -1.78 -12.71 -5.24
CA VAL A 76 -1.73 -13.97 -4.49
C VAL A 76 -2.80 -14.91 -5.04
N GLY A 77 -2.39 -16.00 -5.71
CA GLY A 77 -3.33 -17.01 -6.20
C GLY A 77 -3.93 -17.82 -5.04
N LYS A 78 -5.18 -18.30 -5.20
CA LYS A 78 -5.89 -19.10 -4.17
C LYS A 78 -5.07 -20.29 -3.61
N PRO A 79 -4.31 -21.07 -4.40
CA PRO A 79 -3.47 -22.15 -3.87
C PRO A 79 -2.35 -21.70 -2.93
N TRP A 80 -1.99 -20.41 -3.00
CA TRP A 80 -0.89 -19.79 -2.25
C TRP A 80 -1.39 -18.87 -1.13
N LEU A 81 -2.71 -18.80 -0.93
CA LEU A 81 -3.32 -18.00 0.12
C LEU A 81 -2.87 -18.52 1.49
N ARG A 82 -2.23 -17.65 2.26
CA ARG A 82 -1.79 -17.91 3.63
C ARG A 82 -2.48 -16.92 4.57
N PRO A 83 -3.57 -17.32 5.25
CA PRO A 83 -4.37 -16.40 6.07
C PRO A 83 -3.55 -15.61 7.10
N ASP A 84 -2.59 -16.27 7.75
CA ASP A 84 -1.66 -15.67 8.71
C ASP A 84 -0.83 -14.53 8.10
N ARG A 85 -0.50 -14.63 6.81
CA ARG A 85 0.27 -13.63 6.07
C ARG A 85 -0.62 -12.55 5.46
N GLU A 86 -1.76 -12.92 4.90
CA GLU A 86 -2.61 -11.99 4.15
C GLU A 86 -3.54 -11.17 5.06
N ALA A 87 -4.01 -11.73 6.19
CA ALA A 87 -4.86 -11.01 7.14
C ALA A 87 -4.31 -9.65 7.59
N PRO A 88 -3.05 -9.52 8.06
CA PRO A 88 -2.51 -8.21 8.45
C PRO A 88 -2.38 -7.23 7.27
N ARG A 89 -2.16 -7.74 6.05
CA ARG A 89 -2.02 -6.91 4.83
C ARG A 89 -3.38 -6.38 4.37
N ILE A 90 -4.41 -7.24 4.41
CA ILE A 90 -5.80 -6.85 4.12
C ILE A 90 -6.30 -5.86 5.17
N GLN A 91 -6.00 -6.10 6.45
CA GLN A 91 -6.34 -5.18 7.54
C GLN A 91 -5.71 -3.80 7.31
N GLN A 92 -4.44 -3.74 6.88
CA GLN A 92 -3.77 -2.49 6.53
C GLN A 92 -4.43 -1.73 5.38
N LEU A 93 -4.97 -2.42 4.38
CA LEU A 93 -5.70 -1.80 3.26
C LEU A 93 -7.06 -1.26 3.72
N HIS A 94 -7.78 -2.02 4.54
CA HIS A 94 -9.01 -1.58 5.17
C HIS A 94 -8.80 -0.31 6.03
N GLU A 95 -7.77 -0.30 6.88
CA GLU A 95 -7.46 0.86 7.73
C GLU A 95 -7.06 2.09 6.91
N ALA A 96 -6.35 1.91 5.78
CA ALA A 96 -6.04 3.00 4.85
C ALA A 96 -7.32 3.59 4.22
N ALA A 97 -8.23 2.72 3.75
CA ALA A 97 -9.48 3.14 3.15
C ALA A 97 -10.37 3.92 4.14
N ASP A 98 -10.47 3.43 5.38
CA ASP A 98 -11.21 4.10 6.46
C ASP A 98 -10.59 5.47 6.81
N HIS A 99 -9.27 5.52 6.98
CA HIS A 99 -8.57 6.75 7.32
C HIS A 99 -8.78 7.83 6.26
N TYR A 100 -8.49 7.52 4.99
CA TYR A 100 -8.58 8.51 3.93
C TYR A 100 -10.01 8.79 3.48
N GLY A 101 -10.93 7.84 3.65
CA GLY A 101 -12.36 8.11 3.55
C GLY A 101 -12.77 9.23 4.52
N ALA A 102 -12.34 9.15 5.79
CA ALA A 102 -12.60 10.20 6.77
C ALA A 102 -11.92 11.53 6.41
N VAL A 103 -10.67 11.53 5.93
CA VAL A 103 -9.96 12.74 5.45
C VAL A 103 -10.72 13.41 4.30
N CYS A 104 -11.29 12.63 3.39
CA CYS A 104 -12.09 13.13 2.28
C CYS A 104 -13.52 13.55 2.67
N GLY A 105 -13.86 13.52 3.97
CA GLY A 105 -15.15 13.99 4.50
C GLY A 105 -16.24 12.93 4.60
N ALA A 106 -15.91 11.64 4.44
CA ALA A 106 -16.86 10.57 4.60
C ALA A 106 -17.35 10.50 6.07
N ARG A 107 -18.66 10.37 6.29
CA ARG A 107 -19.32 10.38 7.62
C ARG A 107 -19.22 9.04 8.39
N TRP A 108 -18.10 8.34 8.30
CA TRP A 108 -17.89 7.01 8.89
C TRP A 108 -17.00 7.18 10.14
N HIS A 109 -17.17 6.34 11.16
CA HIS A 109 -16.55 6.58 12.47
C HIS A 109 -15.01 6.67 12.36
N PRO A 110 -14.41 7.84 12.69
CA PRO A 110 -12.96 8.00 12.64
C PRO A 110 -12.36 7.32 13.87
N ARG A 111 -11.75 6.15 13.71
CA ARG A 111 -10.77 5.57 14.66
C ARG A 111 -10.19 4.26 14.11
N SER A 112 -9.11 4.36 13.35
CA SER A 112 -8.06 3.34 13.43
C SER A 112 -6.86 3.94 14.16
N TYR A 113 -6.55 3.41 15.34
CA TYR A 113 -5.30 3.70 16.06
C TYR A 113 -4.08 3.01 15.40
N GLY A 114 -4.30 2.13 14.41
CA GLY A 114 -3.26 1.38 13.71
C GLY A 114 -2.52 2.19 12.64
N TRP A 115 -3.15 3.25 12.12
CA TRP A 115 -2.64 4.04 10.99
C TRP A 115 -1.26 4.66 11.26
N ASP A 116 -1.06 5.23 12.44
CA ASP A 116 0.20 5.85 12.87
C ASP A 116 1.41 4.92 12.77
N ARG A 117 1.19 3.62 13.01
CA ARG A 117 2.26 2.62 12.89
C ARG A 117 2.55 2.33 11.42
N GLN A 118 1.51 2.16 10.61
CA GLN A 118 1.64 1.83 9.18
C GLN A 118 2.29 2.97 8.40
N ALA A 119 1.85 4.20 8.65
CA ALA A 119 2.39 5.35 7.96
C ALA A 119 3.86 5.64 8.40
N ARG A 120 4.22 5.36 9.66
CA ARG A 120 5.64 5.32 10.09
C ARG A 120 6.44 4.26 9.34
N SER A 121 5.92 3.04 9.18
CA SER A 121 6.55 2.00 8.37
C SER A 121 6.68 2.40 6.90
N GLY A 122 5.71 3.13 6.36
CA GLY A 122 5.76 3.68 5.00
C GLY A 122 6.87 4.71 4.80
N VAL A 123 7.08 5.63 5.77
CA VAL A 123 8.19 6.59 5.72
C VAL A 123 9.53 5.92 5.88
N GLU A 124 9.67 5.02 6.85
CA GLU A 124 10.91 4.26 7.02
C GLU A 124 11.24 3.45 5.76
N PHE A 125 10.22 2.86 5.13
CA PHE A 125 10.35 2.19 3.85
C PHE A 125 10.79 3.14 2.74
N ALA A 126 10.12 4.28 2.58
CA ALA A 126 10.44 5.25 1.53
C ALA A 126 11.87 5.75 1.68
N ALA A 127 12.30 6.06 2.91
CA ALA A 127 13.68 6.44 3.20
C ALA A 127 14.67 5.32 2.84
N ARG A 128 14.39 4.07 3.20
CA ARG A 128 15.26 2.93 2.81
C ARG A 128 15.31 2.75 1.31
N PHE A 129 14.16 2.85 0.64
CA PHE A 129 14.06 2.69 -0.81
C PHE A 129 14.84 3.78 -1.54
N THR A 130 14.75 5.05 -1.13
CA THR A 130 15.49 6.14 -1.78
C THR A 130 17.00 6.09 -1.53
N THR A 131 17.45 5.37 -0.50
CA THR A 131 18.90 5.11 -0.27
C THR A 131 19.46 3.94 -1.07
N LEU A 132 18.61 3.20 -1.80
CA LEU A 132 19.06 2.18 -2.72
C LEU A 132 19.54 2.82 -4.04
N PRO A 133 20.63 2.32 -4.63
CA PRO A 133 21.02 2.66 -6.00
C PRO A 133 19.91 2.28 -6.99
N ASP A 134 19.90 2.93 -8.16
CA ASP A 134 18.81 2.87 -9.15
C ASP A 134 18.50 1.43 -9.57
N GLY A 135 19.51 0.66 -9.97
CA GLY A 135 19.33 -0.76 -10.31
C GLY A 135 18.78 -1.62 -9.15
N TRP A 136 19.06 -1.26 -7.89
CA TRP A 136 18.49 -1.94 -6.72
C TRP A 136 17.06 -1.50 -6.42
N ARG A 137 16.72 -0.24 -6.69
CA ARG A 137 15.35 0.27 -6.61
C ARG A 137 14.46 -0.45 -7.62
N GLU A 138 14.93 -0.57 -8.86
CA GLU A 138 14.24 -1.32 -9.91
C GLU A 138 14.04 -2.78 -9.54
N GLU A 139 15.09 -3.45 -9.04
CA GLU A 139 15.03 -4.85 -8.61
C GLU A 139 14.05 -5.07 -7.46
N ALA A 140 14.06 -4.19 -6.46
CA ALA A 140 13.12 -4.24 -5.35
C ALA A 140 11.67 -4.05 -5.84
N MET A 141 11.44 -3.10 -6.75
CA MET A 141 10.14 -2.89 -7.37
C MET A 141 9.71 -4.08 -8.22
N ARG A 142 10.62 -4.67 -9.00
CA ARG A 142 10.35 -5.86 -9.81
C ARG A 142 9.91 -7.05 -8.94
N ARG A 143 10.56 -7.27 -7.80
CA ARG A 143 10.16 -8.32 -6.84
C ARG A 143 8.83 -8.01 -6.18
N ALA A 144 8.60 -6.76 -5.78
CA ALA A 144 7.32 -6.33 -5.23
C ALA A 144 6.18 -6.57 -6.23
N LEU A 145 6.39 -6.17 -7.49
CA LEU A 145 5.47 -6.43 -8.59
C LEU A 145 5.27 -7.93 -8.81
N ALA A 146 6.29 -8.78 -8.63
CA ALA A 146 6.15 -10.23 -8.70
C ALA A 146 5.36 -10.86 -7.53
N GLY A 147 4.85 -10.06 -6.59
CA GLY A 147 4.04 -10.51 -5.45
C GLY A 147 4.83 -10.72 -4.16
N GLN A 148 6.12 -10.37 -4.13
CA GLN A 148 6.80 -10.19 -2.85
C GLN A 148 6.17 -9.00 -2.12
N GLY A 149 6.07 -9.06 -0.78
CA GLY A 149 5.66 -7.89 -0.03
C GLY A 149 6.71 -6.79 -0.22
N ILE A 150 6.29 -5.58 -0.55
CA ILE A 150 7.20 -4.50 -0.97
C ILE A 150 8.22 -4.14 0.16
N ALA A 151 7.82 -4.20 1.43
CA ALA A 151 8.74 -4.08 2.58
C ALA A 151 9.83 -5.13 2.55
N SER A 152 9.45 -6.39 2.31
CA SER A 152 10.38 -7.50 2.25
C SER A 152 11.30 -7.38 1.03
N ALA A 153 10.79 -6.95 -0.12
CA ALA A 153 11.60 -6.75 -1.31
C ALA A 153 12.70 -5.70 -1.10
N VAL A 154 12.37 -4.56 -0.48
CA VAL A 154 13.36 -3.50 -0.17
C VAL A 154 14.31 -3.91 0.94
N ALA A 155 13.82 -4.56 2.00
CA ALA A 155 14.67 -5.08 3.07
C ALA A 155 15.68 -6.10 2.54
N ASP A 156 15.24 -7.01 1.65
CA ASP A 156 16.11 -8.01 1.02
C ASP A 156 17.12 -7.35 0.07
N ALA A 157 16.71 -6.37 -0.72
CA ALA A 157 17.61 -5.61 -1.59
C ALA A 157 18.71 -4.88 -0.77
N ALA A 158 18.32 -4.17 0.29
CA ALA A 158 19.26 -3.50 1.19
C ALA A 158 20.20 -4.50 1.87
N ARG A 159 19.67 -5.65 2.32
CA ARG A 159 20.48 -6.72 2.94
C ARG A 159 21.47 -7.32 1.94
N LEU A 160 21.03 -7.66 0.73
CA LEU A 160 21.89 -8.24 -0.31
C LEU A 160 22.99 -7.27 -0.72
N ARG A 161 22.69 -5.98 -0.89
CA ARG A 161 23.70 -4.95 -1.12
C ARG A 161 24.74 -4.91 0.00
N ASN A 162 24.30 -4.94 1.26
CA ASN A 162 25.22 -4.95 2.41
C ASN A 162 26.10 -6.20 2.44
N ILE A 163 25.56 -7.37 2.08
CA ILE A 163 26.34 -8.62 1.95
C ILE A 163 27.36 -8.51 0.82
N LEU A 164 26.94 -8.04 -0.36
CA LEU A 164 27.84 -7.87 -1.52
C LEU A 164 29.01 -6.94 -1.22
N ARG A 165 28.73 -5.81 -0.57
CA ARG A 165 29.77 -4.87 -0.13
C ARG A 165 30.69 -5.47 0.92
N SER A 166 30.14 -6.08 1.97
CA SER A 166 30.94 -6.56 3.12
C SER A 166 31.75 -7.83 2.83
N VAL A 167 31.18 -8.76 2.07
CA VAL A 167 31.81 -10.07 1.81
C VAL A 167 32.67 -10.04 0.56
N TYR A 168 32.23 -9.33 -0.49
CA TYR A 168 32.87 -9.39 -1.79
C TYR A 168 33.54 -8.08 -2.21
N GLY A 169 33.40 -6.99 -1.43
CA GLY A 169 33.95 -5.68 -1.78
C GLY A 169 33.33 -5.06 -3.04
N ILE A 170 32.18 -5.57 -3.48
CA ILE A 170 31.49 -5.05 -4.66
C ILE A 170 30.67 -3.84 -4.23
N GLU A 171 31.09 -2.65 -4.64
CA GLU A 171 30.25 -1.45 -4.59
C GLU A 171 29.29 -1.47 -5.77
N SER A 172 28.01 -1.18 -5.52
CA SER A 172 27.04 -1.00 -6.60
C SER A 172 27.46 0.21 -7.41
N THR A 173 27.63 0.06 -8.72
CA THR A 173 27.77 1.20 -9.63
C THR A 173 26.49 2.02 -9.59
N ASP A 174 26.60 3.28 -9.16
CA ASP A 174 25.54 4.28 -9.25
C ASP A 174 25.42 4.70 -10.72
N GLU A 175 24.73 3.90 -11.53
CA GLU A 175 24.25 4.29 -12.86
C GLU A 175 22.73 4.44 -12.86
#